data_AF-A0A7X7J423-F1
#
_entry.id   AF-A0A7X7J423-F1
#
_cell.length_a   1.000
_cell.length_b   1.000
_cell.length_c   1.000
_cell.angle_alpha   90.00
_cell.angle_beta   90.00
_cell.angle_gamma   90.00
#
_symmetry.space_group_name_H-M   'P 1'
#
loop_
_entity.id
_entity.type
_entity.pdbx_description
1 polymer ?
#
loop_
_entity_poly.entity_id
_entity_poly.type
_entity_poly.pdbx_seq_one_letter_code
_entity_poly.pdbx_strand_id
1 'polypeptide(L)'
;MNTSYAKWTLFIVAIIVFALTIWYSNILIENIARDERNKIKIWADAIQRKASLVKYTNEFFEKVRAEEQNKAEIMAKAFQKINTASSNEDISFYTELISNNQSIPYILTDIDGNISATKNLDNVYLKKINTPEKLFQVLKSENYNVIPINYYKDLYIYLYYKESHIYTQLRAVLSDLLESFISEIVENSSSVPVIITDSTQKNILAYGNINSYFVKDSSFMQATIASMQSENPPIYITLGINNYGYVFYQESILLKNLRIFPIIQIILVFIFAIIAYLLFNFAWRSEQNQIWVGMSKETAHQLGTPLSSLMAWTEILRSENINPDIVVEMEKDIARLETITQRFSKIGSTPDLSPENIQDIINNFIHYF
;
A
#
# COMPACT_ATOMS: atom_id res chain seq x y z
N MET A 1 -15.84 -24.04 47.63
CA MET A 1 -15.68 -24.24 46.16
C MET A 1 -14.22 -24.57 45.91
N ASN A 2 -13.92 -25.72 45.30
CA ASN A 2 -12.54 -26.17 45.06
C ASN A 2 -11.79 -25.14 44.19
N THR A 3 -10.83 -24.43 44.78
CA THR A 3 -10.06 -23.34 44.14
C THR A 3 -9.29 -23.81 42.90
N SER A 4 -9.03 -25.11 42.78
CA SER A 4 -8.41 -25.73 41.60
C SER A 4 -9.32 -25.72 40.37
N TYR A 5 -10.62 -26.03 40.50
CA TYR A 5 -11.54 -26.06 39.35
C TYR A 5 -11.78 -24.66 38.78
N ALA A 6 -11.84 -23.63 39.64
CA ALA A 6 -12.01 -22.23 39.21
C ALA A 6 -10.83 -21.71 38.36
N LYS A 7 -9.60 -22.19 38.64
CA LYS A 7 -8.40 -21.81 37.86
C LYS A 7 -8.44 -22.42 36.46
N TRP A 8 -8.81 -23.70 36.35
CA TRP A 8 -8.94 -24.39 35.07
C TRP A 8 -10.09 -23.85 34.22
N THR A 9 -11.23 -23.50 34.83
CA THR A 9 -12.34 -22.90 34.08
C THR A 9 -11.96 -21.53 33.52
N LEU A 10 -11.30 -20.66 34.30
CA LEU A 10 -10.82 -19.36 33.82
C LEU A 10 -9.81 -19.51 32.66
N PHE A 11 -8.89 -20.48 32.77
CA PHE A 11 -7.92 -20.75 31.71
C PHE A 11 -8.59 -21.22 30.41
N ILE A 12 -9.55 -22.13 30.50
CA ILE A 12 -10.32 -22.62 29.34
C ILE A 12 -11.13 -21.47 28.72
N VAL A 13 -11.79 -20.64 29.53
CA VAL A 13 -12.53 -19.47 29.03
C VAL A 13 -11.61 -18.50 28.30
N ALA A 14 -10.42 -18.22 28.84
CA ALA A 14 -9.44 -17.36 28.18
C ALA A 14 -9.01 -17.93 26.81
N ILE A 15 -8.72 -19.23 26.73
CA ILE A 15 -8.39 -19.89 25.45
C ILE A 15 -9.53 -19.78 24.45
N ILE A 16 -10.77 -20.02 24.89
CA ILE A 16 -11.95 -19.91 24.02
C ILE A 16 -12.11 -18.48 23.50
N VAL A 17 -11.97 -17.47 24.36
CA VAL A 17 -12.05 -16.07 23.96
C VAL A 17 -10.98 -15.72 22.93
N PHE A 18 -9.73 -16.13 23.14
CA PHE A 18 -8.65 -15.89 22.17
C PHE A 18 -8.89 -16.63 20.85
N ALA A 19 -9.33 -17.89 20.90
CA ALA A 19 -9.64 -18.67 19.71
C ALA A 19 -10.78 -18.05 18.90
N LEU A 20 -11.87 -17.62 19.56
CA LEU A 20 -12.99 -16.93 18.92
C LEU A 20 -12.55 -15.58 18.33
N THR A 21 -11.68 -14.84 19.03
CA THR A 21 -11.17 -13.55 18.55
C THR A 21 -10.32 -13.71 17.30
N ILE A 22 -9.39 -14.67 17.28
CA ILE A 22 -8.54 -14.97 16.11
C ILE A 22 -9.40 -15.47 14.95
N TRP A 23 -10.36 -16.37 15.21
CA TRP A 23 -11.27 -16.89 14.20
C TRP A 23 -12.11 -15.77 13.56
N TYR A 24 -12.72 -14.92 14.38
CA TYR A 24 -13.51 -13.79 13.90
C TYR A 24 -12.65 -12.76 13.14
N SER A 25 -11.45 -12.47 13.64
CA SER A 25 -10.49 -11.58 12.97
C SER A 25 -10.11 -12.10 11.59
N ASN A 26 -9.83 -13.40 11.46
CA ASN A 26 -9.51 -14.02 10.17
C ASN A 26 -10.67 -13.90 9.17
N ILE A 27 -11.91 -14.15 9.61
CA ILE A 27 -13.10 -13.99 8.77
C ILE A 27 -13.25 -12.54 8.30
N LEU A 28 -13.09 -11.57 9.21
CA LEU A 28 -13.22 -10.16 8.90
C LEU A 28 -12.17 -9.70 7.89
N ILE A 29 -10.91 -10.12 8.06
CA ILE A 29 -9.81 -9.80 7.15
C ILE A 29 -10.05 -10.40 5.76
N GLU A 30 -10.47 -11.67 5.68
CA GLU A 30 -10.78 -12.31 4.40
C GLU A 30 -11.96 -11.63 3.68
N ASN A 31 -12.97 -11.20 4.42
CA ASN A 31 -14.09 -10.45 3.85
C ASN A 31 -13.62 -9.10 3.29
N ILE A 32 -12.82 -8.33 4.06
CA ILE A 32 -12.24 -7.07 3.58
C ILE A 32 -11.35 -7.30 2.35
N ALA A 33 -10.52 -8.34 2.37
CA ALA A 33 -9.66 -8.71 1.25
C ALA A 33 -10.46 -9.00 -0.02
N ARG A 34 -11.55 -9.75 0.12
CA ARG A 34 -12.44 -10.07 -0.99
C ARG A 34 -13.14 -8.83 -1.53
N ASP A 35 -13.65 -7.96 -0.66
CA ASP A 35 -14.31 -6.72 -1.06
C ASP A 35 -13.35 -5.77 -1.76
N GLU A 36 -12.13 -5.64 -1.26
CA GLU A 36 -11.11 -4.81 -1.87
C GLU A 36 -10.67 -5.34 -3.23
N ARG A 37 -10.45 -6.66 -3.37
CA ARG A 37 -10.18 -7.31 -4.66
C ARG A 37 -11.31 -7.09 -5.65
N ASN A 38 -12.55 -7.17 -5.21
CA ASN A 38 -13.71 -6.89 -6.06
C ASN A 38 -13.73 -5.43 -6.52
N LYS A 39 -13.43 -4.47 -5.64
CA LYS A 39 -13.32 -3.05 -5.99
C LYS A 39 -12.19 -2.81 -7.01
N ILE A 40 -11.02 -3.40 -6.79
CA ILE A 40 -9.88 -3.34 -7.70
C ILE A 40 -10.27 -3.91 -9.08
N LYS A 41 -10.96 -5.05 -9.10
CA LYS A 41 -11.43 -5.66 -10.34
C LYS A 41 -12.43 -4.77 -11.08
N ILE A 42 -13.43 -4.23 -10.40
CA ILE A 42 -14.42 -3.32 -11.01
C ILE A 42 -13.73 -2.07 -11.55
N TRP A 43 -12.78 -1.51 -10.80
CA TRP A 43 -11.97 -0.38 -11.23
C TRP A 43 -11.15 -0.74 -12.48
N ALA A 44 -10.43 -1.85 -12.48
CA ALA A 44 -9.63 -2.31 -13.61
C ALA A 44 -10.50 -2.55 -14.86
N ASP A 45 -11.66 -3.19 -14.70
CA ASP A 45 -12.63 -3.40 -15.76
C ASP A 45 -13.16 -2.06 -16.32
N ALA A 46 -13.42 -1.07 -15.45
CA ALA A 46 -13.84 0.26 -15.86
C ALA A 46 -12.75 1.00 -16.65
N ILE A 47 -11.49 0.96 -16.17
CA ILE A 47 -10.34 1.52 -16.88
C ILE A 47 -10.16 0.85 -18.23
N GLN A 48 -10.27 -0.48 -18.31
CA GLN A 48 -10.13 -1.22 -19.57
C GLN A 48 -11.25 -0.88 -20.57
N ARG A 49 -12.49 -0.75 -20.11
CA ARG A 49 -13.62 -0.30 -20.97
C ARG A 49 -13.39 1.11 -21.50
N LYS A 50 -12.96 2.03 -20.64
CA LYS A 50 -12.68 3.42 -21.04
C LYS A 50 -11.48 3.49 -21.99
N ALA A 51 -10.40 2.76 -21.73
CA ALA A 51 -9.26 2.63 -22.64
C ALA A 51 -9.66 2.09 -24.01
N SER A 52 -10.56 1.10 -24.04
CA SER A 52 -11.09 0.53 -25.29
C SER A 52 -11.93 1.56 -26.06
N LEU A 53 -12.73 2.38 -25.36
CA LEU A 53 -13.48 3.48 -25.97
C LEU A 53 -12.54 4.52 -26.58
N VAL A 54 -11.53 4.97 -25.83
CA VAL A 54 -10.51 5.91 -26.32
C VAL A 54 -9.79 5.34 -27.55
N LYS A 55 -9.44 4.05 -27.54
CA LYS A 55 -8.84 3.36 -28.69
C LYS A 55 -9.75 3.40 -29.90
N TYR A 56 -11.02 3.03 -29.74
CA TYR A 56 -12.00 3.07 -30.82
C TYR A 56 -12.19 4.49 -31.38
N THR A 57 -12.27 5.49 -30.50
CA THR A 57 -12.37 6.89 -30.87
C THR A 57 -11.15 7.34 -31.68
N ASN A 58 -9.94 6.97 -31.28
CA ASN A 58 -8.70 7.28 -32.00
C ASN A 58 -8.68 6.62 -33.39
N GLU A 59 -9.05 5.33 -33.48
CA GLU A 59 -9.16 4.61 -34.76
C GLU A 59 -10.22 5.21 -35.69
N PHE A 60 -11.36 5.64 -35.13
CA PHE A 60 -12.40 6.35 -35.88
C PHE A 60 -11.88 7.67 -36.45
N PHE A 61 -11.13 8.44 -35.68
CA PHE A 61 -10.57 9.71 -36.16
C PHE A 61 -9.54 9.52 -37.26
N GLU A 62 -8.70 8.49 -37.20
CA GLU A 62 -7.79 8.16 -38.29
C GLU A 62 -8.54 7.77 -39.58
N LYS A 63 -9.67 7.08 -39.45
CA LYS A 63 -10.55 6.82 -40.62
C LYS A 63 -11.13 8.12 -41.18
N VAL A 64 -11.59 9.04 -40.32
CA VAL A 64 -12.10 10.35 -40.77
C VAL A 64 -11.01 11.15 -41.47
N ARG A 65 -9.78 11.15 -40.94
CA ARG A 65 -8.62 11.79 -41.56
C ARG A 65 -8.37 11.26 -42.97
N ALA A 66 -8.34 9.93 -43.11
CA ALA A 66 -8.13 9.27 -44.40
C ALA A 66 -9.26 9.58 -45.40
N GLU A 67 -10.52 9.63 -44.94
CA GLU A 67 -11.66 10.02 -45.76
C GLU A 67 -11.58 11.49 -46.21
N GLU A 68 -11.12 12.41 -45.36
CA GLU A 68 -10.90 13.81 -45.77
C GLU A 68 -9.77 13.95 -46.81
N GLN A 69 -8.69 13.18 -46.66
CA GLN A 69 -7.62 13.13 -47.66
C GLN A 69 -8.14 12.61 -49.01
N ASN A 70 -8.93 11.54 -49.00
CA ASN A 70 -9.55 11.01 -50.21
C ASN A 70 -10.49 12.04 -50.87
N LYS A 71 -11.28 12.78 -50.08
CA LYS A 71 -12.12 13.88 -50.61
C LYS A 71 -11.29 14.97 -51.27
N ALA A 72 -10.14 15.33 -50.70
CA ALA A 72 -9.22 16.29 -51.31
C ALA A 72 -8.66 15.79 -52.65
N GLU A 73 -8.30 14.50 -52.76
CA GLU A 73 -7.87 13.90 -54.02
C GLU A 73 -8.97 13.88 -55.09
N ILE A 74 -10.20 13.52 -54.72
CA ILE A 74 -11.35 13.55 -55.64
C ILE A 74 -11.60 14.97 -56.11
N MET A 75 -11.48 15.96 -55.22
CA MET A 75 -11.61 17.37 -55.57
C MET A 75 -10.51 17.83 -56.54
N ALA A 76 -9.26 17.39 -56.34
CA ALA A 76 -8.17 17.65 -57.28
C ALA A 76 -8.47 17.09 -58.68
N LYS A 77 -9.00 15.86 -58.76
CA LYS A 77 -9.45 15.25 -60.02
C LYS A 77 -10.62 16.02 -60.65
N ALA A 78 -11.55 16.53 -59.85
CA ALA A 78 -12.65 17.37 -60.34
C ALA A 78 -12.14 18.69 -60.91
N PHE A 79 -11.21 19.36 -60.23
CA PHE A 79 -10.54 20.55 -60.76
C PHE A 79 -9.77 20.24 -62.06
N GLN A 80 -9.08 19.11 -62.12
CA GLN A 80 -8.41 18.67 -63.34
C GLN A 80 -9.40 18.53 -64.50
N LYS A 81 -10.53 17.87 -64.26
CA LYS A 81 -11.54 17.62 -65.29
C LYS A 81 -12.20 18.91 -65.76
N ILE A 82 -12.53 19.84 -64.86
CA ILE A 82 -13.09 21.14 -65.23
C ILE A 82 -12.14 21.94 -66.13
N ASN A 83 -10.83 21.91 -65.84
CA ASN A 83 -9.84 22.67 -66.62
C ASN A 83 -9.38 21.96 -67.91
N THR A 84 -9.68 20.68 -68.09
CA THR A 84 -9.36 19.89 -69.31
C THR A 84 -10.57 19.64 -70.20
N ALA A 85 -11.78 19.89 -69.69
CA ALA A 85 -13.03 19.66 -70.42
C ALA A 85 -13.12 20.55 -71.67
N SER A 86 -13.59 19.95 -72.76
CA SER A 86 -13.93 20.71 -73.97
C SER A 86 -15.24 21.48 -73.78
N SER A 87 -15.48 22.51 -74.59
CA SER A 87 -16.65 23.40 -74.45
C SER A 87 -18.02 22.70 -74.53
N ASN A 88 -18.08 21.46 -75.06
CA ASN A 88 -19.31 20.69 -75.21
C ASN A 88 -19.46 19.58 -74.14
N GLU A 89 -18.49 19.42 -73.24
CA GLU A 89 -18.49 18.36 -72.23
C GLU A 89 -19.23 18.80 -70.97
N ASP A 90 -20.10 17.95 -70.43
CA ASP A 90 -20.85 18.27 -69.21
C ASP A 90 -19.95 18.18 -67.97
N ILE A 91 -19.73 19.34 -67.33
CA ILE A 91 -18.93 19.48 -66.11
C ILE A 91 -19.77 19.71 -64.85
N SER A 92 -21.09 19.59 -64.95
CA SER A 92 -22.02 19.93 -63.87
C SER A 92 -21.75 19.10 -62.61
N PHE A 93 -21.53 17.80 -62.75
CA PHE A 93 -21.18 16.90 -61.64
C PHE A 93 -19.89 17.31 -60.89
N TYR A 94 -18.83 17.66 -61.63
CA TYR A 94 -17.56 18.06 -61.02
C TYR A 94 -17.69 19.42 -60.32
N THR A 95 -18.45 20.33 -60.91
CA THR A 95 -18.74 21.65 -60.33
C THR A 95 -19.55 21.51 -59.04
N GLU A 96 -20.55 20.61 -59.04
CA GLU A 96 -21.32 20.26 -57.86
C GLU A 96 -20.45 19.63 -56.75
N LEU A 97 -19.53 18.73 -57.11
CA LEU A 97 -18.62 18.09 -56.15
C LEU A 97 -17.75 19.12 -55.41
N ILE A 98 -17.23 20.13 -56.14
CA ILE A 98 -16.42 21.21 -55.56
C ILE A 98 -17.30 22.20 -54.78
N SER A 99 -18.49 22.53 -55.30
CA SER A 99 -19.39 23.49 -54.66
C SER A 99 -20.02 22.94 -53.37
N ASN A 100 -20.18 21.63 -53.25
CA ASN A 100 -20.68 20.96 -52.05
C ASN A 100 -19.61 20.72 -50.97
N ASN A 101 -18.32 21.00 -51.23
CA ASN A 101 -17.30 20.94 -50.17
C ASN A 101 -17.53 22.01 -49.10
N GLN A 102 -17.93 21.61 -47.89
CA GLN A 102 -18.18 22.51 -46.77
C GLN A 102 -17.10 22.48 -45.68
N SER A 103 -16.23 21.46 -45.67
CA SER A 103 -15.34 21.21 -44.53
C SER A 103 -13.86 21.39 -44.85
N ILE A 104 -13.41 21.09 -46.06
CA ILE A 104 -11.97 21.09 -46.39
C ILE A 104 -11.59 22.51 -46.86
N PRO A 105 -10.74 23.24 -46.10
CA PRO A 105 -10.18 24.50 -46.56
C PRO A 105 -9.19 24.25 -47.69
N TYR A 106 -9.34 24.99 -48.80
CA TYR A 106 -8.41 24.92 -49.91
C TYR A 106 -8.07 26.29 -50.51
N ILE A 107 -6.90 26.35 -51.12
CA ILE A 107 -6.36 27.48 -51.88
C ILE A 107 -5.88 26.90 -53.21
N LEU A 108 -6.37 27.45 -54.32
CA LEU A 108 -5.89 27.14 -55.66
C LEU A 108 -4.99 28.26 -56.15
N THR A 109 -3.81 27.92 -56.65
CA THR A 109 -2.90 28.89 -57.27
C THR A 109 -2.40 28.44 -58.62
N ASP A 110 -1.94 29.41 -59.42
CA ASP A 110 -1.02 29.14 -60.53
C ASP A 110 0.40 28.81 -60.04
N ILE A 111 1.34 28.68 -60.98
CA ILE A 111 2.76 28.40 -60.70
C ILE A 111 3.50 29.54 -60.01
N ASP A 112 3.04 30.78 -60.19
CA ASP A 112 3.63 31.98 -59.59
C ASP A 112 3.08 32.26 -58.18
N GLY A 113 2.10 31.47 -57.73
CA GLY A 113 1.46 31.59 -56.42
C GLY A 113 0.32 32.61 -56.39
N ASN A 114 -0.18 33.06 -57.55
CA ASN A 114 -1.38 33.89 -57.60
C ASN A 114 -2.60 33.03 -57.28
N ILE A 115 -3.45 33.52 -56.37
CA ILE A 115 -4.62 32.80 -55.91
C ILE A 115 -5.75 32.89 -56.95
N SER A 116 -6.13 31.75 -57.51
CA SER A 116 -7.24 31.63 -58.46
C SER A 116 -8.58 31.43 -57.75
N ALA A 117 -8.59 30.66 -56.66
CA ALA A 117 -9.79 30.39 -55.89
C ALA A 117 -9.45 29.99 -54.45
N THR A 118 -10.37 30.25 -53.52
CA THR A 118 -10.29 29.80 -52.13
C THR A 118 -11.66 29.33 -51.65
N LYS A 119 -11.68 28.44 -50.66
CA LYS A 119 -12.91 28.02 -49.99
C LYS A 119 -12.66 27.62 -48.55
N ASN A 120 -13.69 27.78 -47.71
CA ASN A 120 -13.67 27.48 -46.27
C ASN A 120 -12.50 28.16 -45.53
N LEU A 121 -12.13 29.36 -45.97
CA LEU A 121 -11.18 30.25 -45.30
C LEU A 121 -11.90 31.55 -44.96
N ASP A 122 -11.68 32.04 -43.75
CA ASP A 122 -12.31 33.29 -43.30
C ASP A 122 -11.60 34.54 -43.88
N ASN A 123 -12.27 35.68 -43.82
CA ASN A 123 -11.74 36.95 -44.33
C ASN A 123 -10.47 37.42 -43.59
N VAL A 124 -10.28 37.00 -42.34
CA VAL A 124 -9.08 37.35 -41.56
C VAL A 124 -7.88 36.59 -42.11
N TYR A 125 -8.07 35.33 -42.48
CA TYR A 125 -7.09 34.45 -43.08
C TYR A 125 -6.72 34.91 -44.49
N LEU A 126 -7.70 35.29 -45.31
CA LEU A 126 -7.45 35.81 -46.66
C LEU A 126 -6.55 37.06 -46.65
N LYS A 127 -6.68 37.93 -45.63
CA LYS A 127 -5.78 39.09 -45.45
C LYS A 127 -4.34 38.69 -45.11
N LYS A 128 -4.13 37.53 -44.46
CA LYS A 128 -2.79 37.01 -44.14
C LYS A 128 -2.06 36.47 -45.36
N ILE A 129 -2.78 35.95 -46.35
CA ILE A 129 -2.21 35.29 -47.55
C ILE A 129 -2.31 36.14 -48.82
N ASN A 130 -2.47 37.46 -48.70
CA ASN A 130 -2.84 38.33 -49.80
C ASN A 130 -1.75 38.60 -50.85
N THR A 131 -0.54 38.08 -50.66
CA THR A 131 0.57 38.14 -51.63
C THR A 131 1.21 36.76 -51.75
N PRO A 132 1.79 36.40 -52.91
CA PRO A 132 2.46 35.10 -53.08
C PRO A 132 3.50 34.81 -51.99
N GLU A 133 4.32 35.80 -51.60
CA GLU A 133 5.34 35.59 -50.55
C GLU A 133 4.72 35.23 -49.19
N LYS A 134 3.62 35.90 -48.83
CA LYS A 134 2.94 35.62 -47.56
C LYS A 134 2.20 34.29 -47.60
N LEU A 135 1.61 33.96 -48.73
CA LEU A 135 1.00 32.66 -48.95
C LEU A 135 2.03 31.55 -48.72
N PHE A 136 3.20 31.59 -49.38
CA PHE A 136 4.24 30.58 -49.21
C PHE A 136 4.75 30.48 -47.76
N GLN A 137 4.86 31.59 -47.03
CA GLN A 137 5.19 31.57 -45.60
C GLN A 137 4.14 30.81 -44.79
N VAL A 138 2.85 31.09 -45.01
CA VAL A 138 1.73 30.45 -44.30
C VAL A 138 1.60 28.98 -44.66
N LEU A 139 1.70 28.63 -45.94
CA LEU A 139 1.65 27.24 -46.42
C LEU A 139 2.72 26.38 -45.74
N LYS A 140 3.93 26.95 -45.56
CA LYS A 140 5.04 26.29 -44.87
C LYS A 140 4.82 26.20 -43.36
N SER A 141 4.34 27.27 -42.71
CA SER A 141 4.13 27.27 -41.26
C SER A 141 2.96 26.39 -40.81
N GLU A 142 1.90 26.32 -41.60
CA GLU A 142 0.70 25.55 -41.30
C GLU A 142 0.67 24.16 -41.93
N ASN A 143 1.78 23.76 -42.57
CA ASN A 143 2.00 22.43 -43.14
C ASN A 143 0.86 21.97 -44.08
N TYR A 144 0.51 22.83 -45.04
CA TYR A 144 -0.49 22.49 -46.06
C TYR A 144 -0.01 21.32 -46.93
N ASN A 145 -0.94 20.42 -47.24
CA ASN A 145 -0.72 19.42 -48.27
C ASN A 145 -0.92 20.07 -49.64
N VAL A 146 -0.13 19.65 -50.63
CA VAL A 146 -0.22 20.16 -52.00
C VAL A 146 -0.50 19.02 -52.97
N ILE A 147 -1.47 19.24 -53.87
CA ILE A 147 -1.74 18.36 -55.01
C ILE A 147 -1.52 19.18 -56.28
N PRO A 148 -0.46 18.88 -57.07
CA PRO A 148 -0.27 19.51 -58.36
C PRO A 148 -1.28 18.93 -59.37
N ILE A 149 -1.98 19.80 -60.08
CA ILE A 149 -3.02 19.46 -61.05
C ILE A 149 -2.55 19.91 -62.42
N ASN A 150 -2.20 18.96 -63.28
CA ASN A 150 -1.89 19.25 -64.68
C ASN A 150 -3.18 19.40 -65.48
N TYR A 151 -3.38 20.57 -66.10
CA TYR A 151 -4.56 20.83 -66.94
C TYR A 151 -4.24 21.02 -68.43
N TYR A 152 -3.01 21.39 -68.80
CA TYR A 152 -2.61 21.45 -70.20
C TYR A 152 -1.09 21.46 -70.37
N LYS A 153 -0.52 20.44 -71.04
CA LYS A 153 0.93 20.30 -71.28
C LYS A 153 1.74 20.52 -69.99
N ASP A 154 2.47 21.64 -69.89
CA ASP A 154 3.33 21.99 -68.75
C ASP A 154 2.68 23.02 -67.81
N LEU A 155 1.37 23.26 -67.95
CA LEU A 155 0.60 24.16 -67.09
C LEU A 155 -0.02 23.40 -65.93
N TYR A 156 0.31 23.87 -64.72
CA TYR A 156 -0.13 23.30 -63.46
C TYR A 156 -0.94 24.31 -62.67
N ILE A 157 -1.92 23.80 -61.94
CA ILE A 157 -2.59 24.49 -60.84
C ILE A 157 -2.24 23.73 -59.57
N TYR A 158 -1.94 24.43 -58.49
CA TYR A 158 -1.62 23.82 -57.21
C TYR A 158 -2.82 23.93 -56.28
N LEU A 159 -3.35 22.77 -55.86
CA LEU A 159 -4.37 22.70 -54.82
C LEU A 159 -3.68 22.51 -53.47
N TYR A 160 -3.62 23.59 -52.69
CA TYR A 160 -3.20 23.53 -51.30
C TYR A 160 -4.43 23.29 -50.43
N TYR A 161 -4.38 22.25 -49.59
CA TYR A 161 -5.43 21.97 -48.61
C TYR A 161 -4.83 21.61 -47.26
N LYS A 162 -5.60 21.80 -46.20
CA LYS A 162 -5.25 21.35 -44.85
C LYS A 162 -6.41 20.61 -44.21
N GLU A 163 -6.14 19.99 -43.07
CA GLU A 163 -7.15 19.33 -42.23
C GLU A 163 -8.34 20.27 -41.98
N SER A 164 -9.56 19.72 -41.94
CA SER A 164 -10.74 20.55 -41.68
C SER A 164 -10.70 21.16 -40.28
N HIS A 165 -11.40 22.28 -40.11
CA HIS A 165 -11.62 22.86 -38.78
C HIS A 165 -12.29 21.86 -37.84
N ILE A 166 -13.20 21.03 -38.37
CA ILE A 166 -13.89 19.97 -37.64
C ILE A 166 -12.88 18.95 -37.13
N TYR A 167 -12.00 18.43 -37.99
CA TYR A 167 -10.96 17.49 -37.59
C TYR A 167 -10.01 18.07 -36.54
N THR A 168 -9.61 19.33 -36.71
CA THR A 168 -8.73 20.03 -35.76
C THR A 168 -9.38 20.19 -34.38
N GLN A 169 -10.67 20.56 -34.34
CA GLN A 169 -11.44 20.65 -33.09
C GLN A 169 -11.62 19.28 -32.43
N LEU A 170 -11.93 18.26 -33.23
CA LEU A 170 -12.08 16.89 -32.72
C LEU A 170 -10.78 16.37 -32.09
N ARG A 171 -9.63 16.67 -32.68
CA ARG A 171 -8.32 16.33 -32.09
C ARG A 171 -8.08 17.04 -30.76
N ALA A 172 -8.46 18.30 -30.64
CA ALA A 172 -8.35 19.04 -29.37
C ALA A 172 -9.22 18.38 -28.29
N VAL A 173 -10.48 18.08 -28.60
CA VAL A 173 -11.39 17.36 -27.69
C VAL A 173 -10.84 15.99 -27.30
N LEU A 174 -10.22 15.25 -28.22
CA LEU A 174 -9.57 13.97 -27.92
C LEU A 174 -8.40 14.14 -26.95
N SER A 175 -7.57 15.17 -27.15
CA SER A 175 -6.44 15.47 -26.25
C SER A 175 -6.94 15.76 -24.83
N ASP A 176 -7.97 16.60 -24.71
CA ASP A 176 -8.57 16.94 -23.41
C ASP A 176 -9.18 15.70 -22.75
N LEU A 177 -9.82 14.82 -23.53
CA LEU A 177 -10.38 13.57 -23.04
C LEU A 177 -9.29 12.61 -22.55
N LEU A 178 -8.16 12.53 -23.27
CA LEU A 178 -7.01 11.73 -22.87
C LEU A 178 -6.40 12.23 -21.56
N GLU A 179 -6.19 13.54 -21.44
CA GLU A 179 -5.65 14.14 -20.21
C GLU A 179 -6.60 13.90 -19.02
N SER A 180 -7.90 14.15 -19.22
CA SER A 180 -8.94 13.88 -18.21
C SER A 180 -8.98 12.39 -17.82
N PHE A 181 -8.84 11.49 -18.79
CA PHE A 181 -8.79 10.05 -18.52
C PHE A 181 -7.60 9.66 -17.64
N ILE A 182 -6.41 10.19 -17.95
CA ILE A 182 -5.20 9.95 -17.16
C ILE A 182 -5.34 10.53 -15.75
N SER A 183 -5.86 11.74 -15.61
CA SER A 183 -6.12 12.34 -14.30
C SER A 183 -7.10 11.52 -13.48
N GLU A 184 -8.19 11.06 -14.10
CA GLU A 184 -9.20 10.24 -13.43
C GLU A 184 -8.62 8.90 -12.92
N ILE A 185 -7.74 8.25 -13.69
CA ILE A 185 -7.04 7.03 -13.25
C ILE A 185 -6.27 7.31 -11.95
N VAL A 186 -5.56 8.44 -11.90
CA VAL A 186 -4.72 8.82 -10.76
C VAL A 186 -5.56 9.25 -9.56
N GLU A 187 -6.57 10.09 -9.76
CA GLU A 187 -7.41 10.63 -8.68
C GLU A 187 -8.29 9.54 -8.04
N ASN A 188 -8.85 8.64 -8.84
CA ASN A 188 -9.69 7.54 -8.34
C ASN A 188 -8.87 6.35 -7.82
N SER A 189 -7.54 6.43 -7.81
CA SER A 189 -6.65 5.40 -7.29
C SER A 189 -6.44 5.45 -5.77
N SER A 190 -7.21 6.25 -5.02
CA SER A 190 -6.99 6.52 -3.58
C SER A 190 -6.69 5.30 -2.69
N SER A 191 -7.23 4.11 -3.03
CA SER A 191 -6.94 2.85 -2.32
C SER A 191 -6.06 1.88 -3.10
N VAL A 192 -5.72 2.13 -4.35
CA VAL A 192 -4.99 1.22 -5.24
C VAL A 192 -3.73 1.90 -5.74
N PRO A 193 -2.52 1.43 -5.41
CA PRO A 193 -1.30 1.98 -6.00
C PRO A 193 -1.29 1.73 -7.52
N VAL A 194 -1.14 2.80 -8.31
CA VAL A 194 -1.22 2.77 -9.77
C VAL A 194 -0.04 3.50 -10.39
N ILE A 195 0.52 2.94 -11.46
CA ILE A 195 1.57 3.57 -12.28
C ILE A 195 1.16 3.51 -13.74
N ILE A 196 1.26 4.65 -14.42
CA ILE A 196 1.05 4.75 -15.87
C ILE A 196 2.40 5.00 -16.54
N THR A 197 2.71 4.18 -17.54
CA THR A 197 3.97 4.24 -18.28
C THR A 197 3.74 4.38 -19.78
N ASP A 198 4.81 4.77 -20.48
CA ASP A 198 4.87 4.72 -21.94
C ASP A 198 5.00 3.27 -22.47
N SER A 199 5.12 3.13 -23.79
CA SER A 199 5.29 1.85 -24.47
C SER A 199 6.56 1.10 -24.05
N THR A 200 7.58 1.81 -23.56
CA THR A 200 8.85 1.22 -23.11
C THR A 200 8.78 0.66 -21.69
N GLN A 201 7.71 0.98 -20.94
CA GLN A 201 7.52 0.67 -19.51
C GLN A 201 8.59 1.29 -18.59
N LYS A 202 9.45 2.16 -19.12
CA LYS A 202 10.54 2.79 -18.37
C LYS A 202 10.22 4.22 -17.99
N ASN A 203 9.46 4.94 -18.82
CA ASN A 203 9.10 6.32 -18.55
C ASN A 203 7.72 6.36 -17.89
N ILE A 204 7.64 7.00 -16.74
CA ILE A 204 6.39 7.21 -16.02
C ILE A 204 5.71 8.47 -16.55
N LEU A 205 4.44 8.33 -16.89
CA LEU A 205 3.59 9.41 -17.33
C LEU A 205 2.79 9.98 -16.16
N ALA A 206 2.29 9.09 -15.29
CA ALA A 206 1.58 9.47 -14.08
C ALA A 206 1.60 8.33 -13.04
N TYR A 207 1.33 8.65 -11.79
CA TYR A 207 1.23 7.66 -10.71
C TYR A 207 0.21 8.13 -9.67
N GLY A 208 -0.43 7.18 -8.99
CA GLY A 208 -1.44 7.44 -7.98
C GLY A 208 -1.28 6.51 -6.78
N ASN A 209 -1.56 7.03 -5.58
CA ASN A 209 -1.42 6.32 -4.31
C ASN A 209 -0.03 5.67 -4.09
N ILE A 210 1.03 6.34 -4.56
CA ILE A 210 2.43 5.98 -4.38
C ILE A 210 3.18 7.20 -3.87
N ASN A 211 4.07 7.01 -2.90
CA ASN A 211 4.86 8.11 -2.35
C ASN A 211 5.92 8.56 -3.38
N SER A 212 5.90 9.86 -3.70
CA SER A 212 6.74 10.51 -4.71
C SER A 212 8.24 10.41 -4.45
N TYR A 213 8.66 10.18 -3.20
CA TYR A 213 10.06 9.91 -2.84
C TYR A 213 10.61 8.68 -3.56
N PHE A 214 9.79 7.61 -3.64
CA PHE A 214 10.16 6.36 -4.29
C PHE A 214 10.10 6.41 -5.82
N VAL A 215 9.47 7.46 -6.38
CA VAL A 215 9.35 7.65 -7.83
C VAL A 215 10.63 8.18 -8.47
N LYS A 216 11.49 8.85 -7.68
CA LYS A 216 12.76 9.39 -8.17
C LYS A 216 13.86 8.33 -8.30
N ASP A 217 13.73 7.19 -7.63
CA ASP A 217 14.68 6.08 -7.71
C ASP A 217 14.25 5.12 -8.82
N SER A 218 14.98 5.14 -9.94
CA SER A 218 14.70 4.28 -11.10
C SER A 218 14.78 2.78 -10.78
N SER A 219 15.58 2.36 -9.80
CA SER A 219 15.77 0.95 -9.47
C SER A 219 14.62 0.41 -8.64
N PHE A 220 14.23 1.15 -7.60
CA PHE A 220 13.06 0.85 -6.78
C PHE A 220 11.78 0.83 -7.62
N MET A 221 11.68 1.75 -8.58
CA MET A 221 10.52 1.86 -9.43
C MET A 221 10.36 0.67 -10.38
N GLN A 222 11.45 0.23 -11.02
CA GLN A 222 11.41 -0.98 -11.86
C GLN A 222 11.06 -2.23 -11.04
N ALA A 223 11.58 -2.35 -9.82
CA ALA A 223 11.19 -3.42 -8.90
C ALA A 223 9.70 -3.35 -8.53
N THR A 224 9.17 -2.14 -8.34
CA THR A 224 7.74 -1.92 -8.07
C THR A 224 6.88 -2.34 -9.25
N ILE A 225 7.22 -1.91 -10.47
CA ILE A 225 6.50 -2.29 -11.70
C ILE A 225 6.54 -3.81 -11.89
N ALA A 226 7.69 -4.45 -11.69
CA ALA A 226 7.82 -5.91 -11.76
C ALA A 226 6.96 -6.62 -10.72
N SER A 227 6.90 -6.10 -9.48
CA SER A 227 6.00 -6.60 -8.44
C SER A 227 4.54 -6.48 -8.87
N MET A 228 4.12 -5.31 -9.36
CA MET A 228 2.75 -5.09 -9.84
C MET A 228 2.37 -6.04 -10.98
N GLN A 229 3.27 -6.23 -11.95
CA GLN A 229 3.10 -7.17 -13.06
C GLN A 229 2.96 -8.62 -12.60
N SER A 230 3.66 -9.01 -11.54
CA SER A 230 3.57 -10.36 -10.98
C SER A 230 2.25 -10.62 -10.25
N GLU A 231 1.63 -9.56 -9.70
CA GLU A 231 0.34 -9.65 -9.01
C GLU A 231 -0.83 -9.58 -9.99
N ASN A 232 -0.80 -8.65 -10.96
CA ASN A 232 -1.89 -8.43 -11.91
C ASN A 232 -1.37 -8.14 -13.33
N PRO A 233 -2.04 -8.60 -14.38
CA PRO A 233 -1.69 -8.25 -15.75
C PRO A 233 -1.90 -6.75 -15.99
N PRO A 234 -0.95 -6.07 -16.65
CA PRO A 234 -1.08 -4.64 -16.93
C PRO A 234 -2.20 -4.35 -17.91
N ILE A 235 -2.86 -3.20 -17.73
CA ILE A 235 -3.91 -2.74 -18.63
C ILE A 235 -3.27 -1.92 -19.75
N TYR A 236 -3.52 -2.32 -20.99
CA TYR A 236 -3.08 -1.60 -22.17
C TYR A 236 -3.96 -0.36 -22.42
N ILE A 237 -3.34 0.79 -22.62
CA ILE A 237 -4.02 2.06 -22.91
C ILE A 237 -3.42 2.73 -24.16
N THR A 238 -4.24 3.45 -24.91
CA THR A 238 -3.76 4.35 -25.98
C THR A 238 -3.55 5.75 -25.42
N LEU A 239 -2.49 6.41 -25.88
CA LEU A 239 -2.06 7.74 -25.44
C LEU A 239 -2.04 8.74 -26.60
N GLY A 240 -2.79 8.44 -27.67
CA GLY A 240 -2.84 9.23 -28.89
C GLY A 240 -2.60 8.40 -30.14
N ILE A 241 -2.34 9.07 -31.26
CA ILE A 241 -2.15 8.45 -32.57
C ILE A 241 -0.85 7.62 -32.54
N ASN A 242 -0.97 6.30 -32.70
CA ASN A 242 0.14 5.33 -32.64
C ASN A 242 0.98 5.33 -31.35
N ASN A 243 0.52 5.99 -30.29
CA ASN A 243 1.14 5.98 -28.98
C ASN A 243 0.33 5.12 -28.01
N TYR A 244 1.01 4.28 -27.25
CA TYR A 244 0.42 3.38 -26.28
C TYR A 244 1.25 3.32 -25.01
N GLY A 245 0.60 2.87 -23.94
CA GLY A 245 1.18 2.77 -22.62
C GLY A 245 0.52 1.67 -21.81
N TYR A 246 0.99 1.53 -20.57
CA TYR A 246 0.54 0.50 -19.65
C TYR A 246 0.17 1.11 -18.31
N VAL A 247 -0.94 0.62 -17.74
CA VAL A 247 -1.36 0.89 -16.37
C VAL A 247 -1.05 -0.34 -15.52
N PHE A 248 -0.16 -0.16 -14.55
CA PHE A 248 0.20 -1.15 -13.54
C PHE A 248 -0.55 -0.87 -12.25
N TYR A 249 -1.05 -1.91 -11.60
CA TYR A 249 -1.80 -1.81 -10.35
C TYR A 249 -1.60 -3.07 -9.49
N GLN A 250 -1.73 -2.92 -8.18
CA GLN A 250 -1.59 -4.03 -7.22
C GLN A 250 -2.51 -3.85 -6.01
N GLU A 251 -2.54 -4.85 -5.12
CA GLU A 251 -3.29 -4.76 -3.85
C GLU A 251 -2.79 -3.57 -3.00
N SER A 252 -3.68 -2.97 -2.20
CA SER A 252 -3.29 -1.85 -1.35
C SER A 252 -2.29 -2.27 -0.28
N ILE A 253 -1.48 -1.30 0.17
CA ILE A 253 -0.59 -1.50 1.32
C ILE A 253 -1.39 -1.86 2.58
N LEU A 254 -2.59 -1.29 2.74
CA LEU A 254 -3.48 -1.59 3.87
C LEU A 254 -3.85 -3.06 3.91
N LEU A 255 -4.23 -3.63 2.76
CA LEU A 255 -4.61 -5.04 2.69
C LEU A 255 -3.45 -5.98 3.00
N LYS A 256 -2.26 -5.66 2.48
CA LYS A 256 -1.01 -6.39 2.79
C LYS A 256 -0.73 -6.39 4.29
N ASN A 257 -0.94 -5.26 4.97
CA ASN A 257 -0.78 -5.14 6.42
C ASN A 257 -1.85 -5.90 7.21
N LEU A 258 -3.11 -5.86 6.77
CA LEU A 258 -4.21 -6.58 7.42
C LEU A 258 -3.99 -8.10 7.42
N ARG A 259 -3.35 -8.65 6.38
CA ARG A 259 -3.05 -10.09 6.30
C ARG A 259 -2.03 -10.56 7.35
N ILE A 260 -1.18 -9.67 7.87
CA ILE A 260 -0.18 -9.98 8.92
C ILE A 260 -0.80 -9.89 10.32
N PHE A 261 -1.92 -9.18 10.48
CA PHE A 261 -2.56 -8.92 11.77
C PHE A 261 -2.86 -10.18 12.62
N PRO A 262 -3.36 -11.30 12.05
CA PRO A 262 -3.60 -12.52 12.83
C PRO A 262 -2.32 -13.12 13.44
N ILE A 263 -1.18 -12.99 12.74
CA ILE A 263 0.11 -13.46 13.23
C ILE A 263 0.54 -12.63 14.44
N ILE A 264 0.34 -11.31 14.38
CA ILE A 264 0.61 -10.40 15.50
C ILE A 264 -0.24 -10.78 16.72
N GLN A 265 -1.52 -11.11 16.52
CA GLN A 265 -2.40 -11.57 17.60
C GLN A 265 -1.89 -12.85 18.25
N ILE A 266 -1.46 -13.85 17.47
CA ILE A 266 -0.90 -15.11 17.99
C ILE A 266 0.36 -14.84 18.82
N ILE A 267 1.26 -13.98 18.33
CA ILE A 267 2.46 -13.57 19.07
C ILE A 267 2.08 -12.92 20.40
N LEU A 268 1.08 -12.03 20.39
CA LEU A 268 0.61 -11.34 21.59
C LEU A 268 0.01 -12.31 22.61
N VAL A 269 -0.82 -13.27 22.18
CA VAL A 269 -1.35 -14.35 23.04
C VAL A 269 -0.21 -15.16 23.65
N PHE A 270 0.80 -15.50 22.86
CA PHE A 270 1.96 -16.25 23.33
C PHE A 270 2.76 -15.49 24.40
N ILE A 271 2.98 -14.19 24.20
CA ILE A 271 3.62 -13.31 25.21
C ILE A 271 2.80 -13.28 26.50
N PHE A 272 1.48 -13.11 26.42
CA PHE A 272 0.61 -13.16 27.60
C PHE A 272 0.65 -14.50 28.32
N ALA A 273 0.71 -15.61 27.58
CA ALA A 273 0.83 -16.95 28.15
C ALA A 273 2.15 -17.13 28.92
N ILE A 274 3.27 -16.62 28.39
CA ILE A 274 4.57 -16.63 29.09
C ILE A 274 4.49 -15.82 30.38
N ILE A 275 3.95 -14.60 30.34
CA ILE A 275 3.83 -13.75 31.53
C ILE A 275 2.95 -14.43 32.59
N ALA A 276 1.81 -14.99 32.18
CA ALA A 276 0.92 -15.72 33.07
C ALA A 276 1.62 -16.94 33.72
N TYR A 277 2.39 -17.69 32.94
CA TYR A 277 3.18 -18.81 33.46
C TYR A 277 4.23 -18.37 34.48
N LEU A 278 4.97 -17.29 34.21
CA LEU A 278 5.97 -16.75 35.13
C LEU A 278 5.33 -16.28 36.45
N LEU A 279 4.22 -15.53 36.38
CA LEU A 279 3.49 -15.08 37.55
C LEU A 279 2.94 -16.24 38.37
N PHE A 280 2.38 -17.27 37.71
CA PHE A 280 1.88 -18.45 38.40
C PHE A 280 3.00 -19.22 39.09
N ASN A 281 4.13 -19.43 38.41
CA ASN A 281 5.30 -20.10 38.98
C ASN A 281 5.87 -19.31 40.17
N PHE A 282 5.91 -17.98 40.09
CA PHE A 282 6.31 -17.12 41.19
C PHE A 282 5.36 -17.24 42.39
N ALA A 283 4.04 -17.12 42.15
CA ALA A 283 3.03 -17.21 43.20
C ALA A 283 3.07 -18.58 43.91
N TRP A 284 3.18 -19.68 43.16
CA TRP A 284 3.27 -21.02 43.72
C TRP A 284 4.50 -21.20 44.63
N ARG A 285 5.67 -20.73 44.19
CA ARG A 285 6.89 -20.76 45.01
C ARG A 285 6.73 -19.92 46.29
N SER A 286 6.09 -18.76 46.18
CA SER A 286 5.82 -17.90 47.34
C SER A 286 4.87 -18.54 48.35
N GLU A 287 3.77 -19.15 47.89
CA GLU A 287 2.84 -19.89 48.75
C GLU A 287 3.57 -21.02 49.49
N GLN A 288 4.37 -21.81 48.77
CA GLN A 288 5.13 -22.90 49.38
C GLN A 288 6.12 -22.37 50.43
N ASN A 289 6.88 -21.32 50.12
CA ASN A 289 7.81 -20.70 51.07
C ASN A 289 7.10 -20.20 52.34
N GLN A 290 5.91 -19.61 52.21
CA GLN A 290 5.11 -19.18 53.36
C GLN A 290 4.65 -20.38 54.21
N ILE A 291 4.22 -21.47 53.59
CA ILE A 291 3.82 -22.69 54.30
C ILE A 291 5.02 -23.28 55.05
N TRP A 292 6.23 -23.31 54.45
CA TRP A 292 7.45 -23.76 55.12
C TRP A 292 7.82 -22.91 56.33
N VAL A 293 7.71 -21.58 56.22
CA VAL A 293 7.90 -20.67 57.35
C VAL A 293 6.88 -20.92 58.46
N GLY A 294 5.60 -21.08 58.10
CA GLY A 294 4.52 -21.37 59.06
C GLY A 294 4.72 -22.70 59.78
N MET A 295 5.02 -23.78 59.05
CA MET A 295 5.31 -25.10 59.62
C MET A 295 6.52 -25.05 60.56
N SER A 296 7.59 -24.34 60.18
CA SER A 296 8.78 -24.20 61.05
C SER A 296 8.44 -23.56 62.40
N LYS A 297 7.59 -22.52 62.40
CA LYS A 297 7.13 -21.85 63.63
C LYS A 297 6.22 -22.74 64.48
N GLU A 298 5.28 -23.43 63.85
CA GLU A 298 4.36 -24.36 64.54
C GLU A 298 5.12 -25.54 65.15
N THR A 299 6.05 -26.15 64.42
CA THR A 299 6.90 -27.22 64.94
C THR A 299 7.77 -26.72 66.09
N ALA A 300 8.35 -25.51 66.01
CA ALA A 300 9.09 -24.94 67.12
C ALA A 300 8.22 -24.76 68.38
N HIS A 301 6.98 -24.30 68.20
CA HIS A 301 6.04 -24.19 69.30
C HIS A 301 5.68 -25.55 69.90
N GLN A 302 5.40 -26.55 69.06
CA GLN A 302 5.07 -27.91 69.49
C GLN A 302 6.25 -28.61 70.19
N LEU A 303 7.50 -28.33 69.81
CA LEU A 303 8.69 -28.85 70.49
C LEU A 303 8.99 -28.15 71.83
N GLY A 304 8.52 -26.91 72.02
CA GLY A 304 8.74 -26.16 73.27
C GLY A 304 8.06 -26.79 74.48
N THR A 305 6.85 -27.34 74.33
CA THR A 305 6.09 -27.93 75.45
C THR A 305 6.75 -29.22 76.00
N PRO A 306 7.14 -30.21 75.17
CA PRO A 306 7.92 -31.36 75.63
C PRO A 306 9.31 -30.98 76.17
N LEU A 307 9.94 -29.96 75.61
CA LEU A 307 11.25 -29.51 76.10
C LEU A 307 11.14 -28.94 77.52
N SER A 308 10.09 -28.16 77.79
CA SER A 308 9.83 -27.60 79.12
C SER A 308 9.56 -28.71 80.15
N SER A 309 8.87 -29.79 79.75
CA SER A 309 8.66 -30.93 80.65
C SER A 309 9.96 -31.71 80.90
N LEU A 310 10.84 -31.86 79.90
CA LEU A 310 12.17 -32.45 80.08
C LEU A 310 13.04 -31.63 81.04
N MET A 311 13.02 -30.30 80.95
CA MET A 311 13.71 -29.41 81.89
C MET A 311 13.20 -29.60 83.33
N ALA A 312 11.89 -29.73 83.51
CA ALA A 312 11.30 -29.99 84.83
C ALA A 312 11.72 -31.37 85.38
N TRP A 313 11.75 -32.40 84.54
CA TRP A 313 12.24 -33.73 84.93
C TRP A 313 13.73 -33.71 85.29
N THR A 314 14.58 -32.99 84.56
CA THR A 314 16.01 -32.87 84.91
C THR A 314 16.22 -32.17 86.25
N GLU A 315 15.39 -31.17 86.59
CA GLU A 315 15.48 -30.49 87.88
C GLU A 315 15.09 -31.43 89.04
N ILE A 316 14.07 -32.27 88.85
CA ILE A 316 13.71 -33.31 89.83
C ILE A 316 14.84 -34.32 89.99
N LEU A 317 15.41 -34.82 88.89
CA LEU A 317 16.51 -35.79 88.92
C LEU A 317 17.77 -35.24 89.61
N ARG A 318 17.99 -33.92 89.55
CA ARG A 318 19.07 -33.25 90.27
C ARG A 318 18.91 -33.32 91.80
N SER A 319 17.68 -33.40 92.29
CA SER A 319 17.38 -33.52 93.73
C SER A 319 17.45 -34.97 94.25
N GLU A 320 17.53 -35.94 93.36
CA GLU A 320 17.67 -37.37 93.65
C GLU A 320 19.14 -37.80 93.66
N ASN A 321 19.47 -38.90 94.36
CA ASN A 321 20.85 -39.36 94.55
C ASN A 321 21.40 -40.12 93.31
N ILE A 322 21.30 -39.52 92.13
CA ILE A 322 21.70 -40.07 90.82
C ILE A 322 23.10 -39.55 90.45
N ASN A 323 23.83 -40.28 89.59
CA ASN A 323 25.13 -39.82 89.08
C ASN A 323 25.01 -38.41 88.44
N PRO A 324 25.69 -37.39 89.00
CA PRO A 324 25.60 -36.01 88.52
C PRO A 324 26.01 -35.83 87.06
N ASP A 325 26.94 -36.66 86.56
CA ASP A 325 27.45 -36.56 85.19
C ASP A 325 26.34 -36.81 84.15
N ILE A 326 25.36 -37.66 84.47
CA ILE A 326 24.24 -37.98 83.57
C ILE A 326 23.29 -36.79 83.45
N VAL A 327 23.00 -36.11 84.58
CA VAL A 327 22.12 -34.93 84.61
C VAL A 327 22.75 -33.79 83.82
N VAL A 328 24.07 -33.58 83.97
CA VAL A 328 24.82 -32.54 83.23
C VAL A 328 24.80 -32.79 81.72
N GLU A 329 24.95 -34.03 81.25
CA GLU A 329 24.86 -34.33 79.82
C GLU A 329 23.43 -34.16 79.27
N MET A 330 22.40 -34.55 80.03
CA MET A 330 21.00 -34.32 79.65
C MET A 330 20.66 -32.83 79.54
N GLU A 331 21.17 -32.01 80.46
CA GLU A 331 21.01 -30.55 80.41
C GLU A 331 21.66 -29.95 79.16
N LYS A 332 22.85 -30.42 78.77
CA LYS A 332 23.51 -29.98 77.54
C LYS A 332 22.68 -30.30 76.30
N ASP A 333 22.13 -31.51 76.23
CA ASP A 333 21.28 -31.93 75.10
C ASP A 333 19.96 -31.13 75.05
N ILE A 334 19.34 -30.89 76.20
CA ILE A 334 18.13 -30.05 76.31
C ILE A 334 18.42 -28.61 75.89
N ALA A 335 19.53 -28.00 76.35
CA ALA A 335 19.93 -26.66 75.95
C ALA A 335 20.22 -26.56 74.44
N ARG A 336 20.80 -27.61 73.86
CA ARG A 336 21.00 -27.70 72.41
C ARG A 336 19.67 -27.78 71.65
N LEU A 337 18.73 -28.62 72.11
CA LEU A 337 17.39 -28.73 71.54
C LEU A 337 16.60 -27.43 71.68
N GLU A 338 16.76 -26.71 72.79
CA GLU A 338 16.19 -25.38 72.98
C GLU A 338 16.71 -24.40 71.94
N THR A 339 18.04 -24.34 71.78
CA THR A 339 18.69 -23.46 70.80
C THR A 339 18.21 -23.76 69.38
N ILE A 340 18.08 -25.03 69.01
CA ILE A 340 17.54 -25.44 67.73
C ILE A 340 16.08 -24.97 67.59
N THR A 341 15.25 -25.25 68.59
CA THR A 341 13.82 -24.87 68.61
C THR A 341 13.62 -23.35 68.50
N GLN A 342 14.41 -22.56 69.22
CA GLN A 342 14.40 -21.08 69.13
C GLN A 342 14.81 -20.59 67.74
N ARG A 343 15.81 -21.22 67.10
CA ARG A 343 16.19 -20.89 65.72
C ARG A 343 15.06 -21.19 64.74
N PHE A 344 14.39 -22.34 64.87
CA PHE A 344 13.21 -22.69 64.06
C PHE A 344 12.05 -21.70 64.24
N SER A 345 11.79 -21.23 65.47
CA SER A 345 10.76 -20.21 65.76
C SER A 345 11.04 -18.87 65.07
N LYS A 346 12.33 -18.54 64.89
CA LYS A 346 12.77 -17.30 64.22
C LYS A 346 12.84 -17.39 62.70
N ILE A 347 12.65 -18.57 62.08
CA ILE A 347 12.62 -18.71 60.62
C ILE A 347 11.48 -17.85 60.05
N GLY A 348 11.82 -16.94 59.14
CA GLY A 348 10.85 -16.00 58.53
C GLY A 348 10.29 -14.95 59.49
N SER A 349 10.92 -14.68 60.62
CA SER A 349 10.70 -13.45 61.39
C SER A 349 11.47 -12.29 60.74
N THR A 350 10.89 -11.10 60.76
CA THR A 350 11.61 -9.88 60.38
C THR A 350 12.69 -9.62 61.43
N PRO A 351 13.98 -9.41 61.05
CA PRO A 351 15.02 -9.08 62.01
C PRO A 351 14.65 -7.81 62.77
N ASP A 352 14.76 -7.82 64.09
CA ASP A 352 14.62 -6.61 64.89
C ASP A 352 15.93 -5.82 64.76
N LEU A 353 15.85 -4.62 64.18
CA LEU A 353 17.01 -3.79 63.89
C LEU A 353 17.18 -2.77 65.00
N SER A 354 18.30 -2.84 65.72
CA SER A 354 18.70 -1.81 66.67
C SER A 354 19.92 -1.05 66.16
N PRO A 355 20.01 0.27 66.41
CA PRO A 355 21.20 1.03 66.09
C PRO A 355 22.35 0.59 67.00
N GLU A 356 23.38 -0.01 66.42
CA GLU A 356 24.60 -0.43 67.13
C GLU A 356 25.84 0.31 66.61
N ASN A 357 26.84 0.49 67.48
CA ASN A 357 28.13 1.07 67.11
C ASN A 357 29.02 0.01 66.45
N ILE A 358 29.27 0.16 65.15
CA ILE A 358 30.08 -0.75 64.35
C ILE A 358 31.49 -0.95 64.94
N GLN A 359 32.09 0.10 65.52
CA GLN A 359 33.43 0.02 66.10
C GLN A 359 33.46 -0.91 67.31
N ASP A 360 32.43 -0.87 68.15
CA ASP A 360 32.33 -1.72 69.35
C ASP A 360 32.10 -3.19 68.94
N ILE A 361 31.30 -3.44 67.90
CA ILE A 361 31.09 -4.80 67.35
C ILE A 361 32.39 -5.39 66.83
N ILE A 362 33.16 -4.63 66.04
CA ILE A 362 34.43 -5.10 65.46
C ILE A 362 35.44 -5.42 66.57
N ASN A 363 35.57 -4.54 67.57
CA ASN A 363 36.47 -4.76 68.69
C ASN A 363 36.07 -6.00 69.50
N ASN A 364 34.78 -6.18 69.77
CA ASN A 364 34.27 -7.36 70.47
C ASN A 364 34.51 -8.65 69.67
N PHE A 365 34.33 -8.63 68.35
CA PHE A 365 34.59 -9.77 67.48
C PHE A 365 36.07 -10.17 67.48
N ILE A 366 36.97 -9.19 67.37
CA ILE A 366 38.43 -9.41 67.42
C ILE A 366 38.86 -9.93 68.79
N HIS A 367 38.18 -9.54 69.88
CA HIS A 367 38.50 -10.02 71.23
C HIS A 367 37.96 -11.42 71.56
N TYR A 368 36.88 -11.83 70.88
CA TYR A 368 36.22 -13.11 71.10
C TYR A 368 36.94 -14.29 70.42
N PHE A 369 37.60 -14.02 69.29
CA PHE A 369 38.47 -14.97 68.57
C PHE A 369 39.94 -14.73 68.92
#